data_AF-A0A8S9V8V2-F1
#
_entry.id   AF-A0A8S9V8V2-F1
#
_cell.length_a   1.000
_cell.length_b   1.000
_cell.length_c   1.000
_cell.angle_alpha   90.00
_cell.angle_beta   90.00
_cell.angle_gamma   90.00
#
_symmetry.space_group_name_H-M   'P 1'
#
loop_
_entity.id
_entity.type
_entity.pdbx_description
1 polymer ?
#
loop_
_entity_poly.entity_id
_entity_poly.type
_entity_poly.pdbx_seq_one_letter_code
_entity_poly.pdbx_strand_id
1 'polypeptide(L)'
;MRVHCVVLLGVFALLARNNASSGAQAATRSFTSAERRLSTLRSGYIANEGKEERVIHGAEKLLDAAKKVPGLENVATSLKSGQMSPRDAFKYLVVEKVADNLFDGPHFKAWLDYSTRFKKMDPNAGTVSTIDTLAAHFTDDALARIVKVAKENPTTKLRGTFIEDALLAKWVKDGQTPGYITKTLGRQVTPDEVFKALKSDIKTDNLFASREYSAWLTYDNFFKSENPNFASKPLVDILSTHFSDQKLSSIIKAAQGNRLSKLRAAQFEKDLLAKWVKSGETSTYISKTLGRQVTPDDVFDLLSLQKATDNIFTHSEYDTWLKYATSFKNENPNVRPDPVIDTLTANLGDQGLIELIKRAAKNPATEEKATYIKNALLDDWVKANKSPAYVLNKLATSNDDKTKLLRTYLGKLDSSPLFKFT
;
A
#
# COMPACT_ATOMS: atom_id res chain seq x y z
N MET A 1 3.38 29.39 42.73
CA MET A 1 2.19 28.64 42.25
C MET A 1 0.93 29.50 42.10
N ARG A 2 0.36 30.10 43.16
CA ARG A 2 -1.02 30.70 43.09
C ARG A 2 -1.26 31.74 41.97
N VAL A 3 -0.29 32.60 41.64
CA VAL A 3 -0.48 33.69 40.64
C VAL A 3 -0.84 33.16 39.23
N HIS A 4 -0.22 32.07 38.78
CA HIS A 4 -0.50 31.52 37.45
C HIS A 4 -1.96 31.07 37.28
N CYS A 5 -2.57 30.50 38.33
CA CYS A 5 -3.97 30.06 38.28
C CYS A 5 -4.95 31.24 38.09
N VAL A 6 -4.67 32.40 38.71
CA VAL A 6 -5.53 33.59 38.59
C VAL A 6 -5.43 34.21 37.20
N VAL A 7 -4.22 34.26 36.63
CA VAL A 7 -3.99 34.76 35.25
C VAL A 7 -4.74 33.92 34.21
N LEU A 8 -4.74 32.59 34.36
CA LEU A 8 -5.46 31.69 33.46
C LEU A 8 -6.99 31.90 33.53
N LEU A 9 -7.56 32.09 34.72
CA LEU A 9 -9.00 32.34 34.91
C LEU A 9 -9.49 33.61 34.19
N GLY A 10 -8.65 34.66 34.10
CA GLY A 10 -8.97 35.87 33.34
C GLY A 10 -9.15 35.63 31.84
N VAL A 11 -8.41 34.68 31.26
CA VAL A 11 -8.53 34.28 29.85
C VAL A 11 -9.79 33.42 29.64
N PHE A 12 -10.06 32.47 30.55
CA PHE A 12 -11.27 31.64 30.52
C PHE A 12 -12.56 32.47 30.52
N ALA A 13 -12.66 33.49 31.38
CA ALA A 13 -13.85 34.33 31.50
C ALA A 13 -14.18 35.12 30.22
N LEU A 14 -13.16 35.49 29.43
CA LEU A 14 -13.34 36.17 28.14
C LEU A 14 -13.75 35.22 27.01
N LEU A 15 -13.22 33.98 27.00
CA LEU A 15 -13.53 32.99 25.97
C LEU A 15 -14.94 32.40 26.13
N ALA A 16 -15.35 32.11 27.37
CA ALA A 16 -16.73 31.68 27.66
C ALA A 16 -17.79 32.68 27.16
N ARG A 17 -17.46 33.97 27.17
CA ARG A 17 -18.35 35.06 26.75
C ARG A 17 -18.52 35.17 25.23
N ASN A 18 -17.61 34.62 24.43
CA ASN A 18 -17.71 34.57 22.97
C ASN A 18 -18.34 33.27 22.43
N ASN A 19 -18.14 32.13 23.11
CA ASN A 19 -18.69 30.83 22.68
C ASN A 19 -20.23 30.71 22.83
N ALA A 20 -20.89 31.67 23.47
CA ALA A 20 -22.34 31.66 23.69
C ALA A 20 -23.22 31.94 22.45
N SER A 21 -22.70 31.80 21.21
CA SER A 21 -23.49 32.03 19.99
C SER A 21 -23.10 31.14 18.80
N SER A 22 -24.12 30.50 18.18
CA SER A 22 -24.05 29.49 17.10
C SER A 22 -23.24 28.23 17.44
N GLY A 23 -23.77 27.01 17.30
CA GLY A 23 -24.89 26.52 16.49
C GLY A 23 -24.37 25.37 15.60
N ALA A 24 -25.02 24.21 15.62
CA ALA A 24 -24.39 22.93 15.22
C ALA A 24 -24.84 22.35 13.86
N GLN A 25 -24.08 21.34 13.42
CA GLN A 25 -24.34 20.32 12.37
C GLN A 25 -23.92 20.57 10.90
N ALA A 26 -23.69 19.44 10.21
CA ALA A 26 -23.48 19.18 8.77
C ALA A 26 -22.16 19.67 8.09
N ALA A 27 -21.59 18.97 7.08
CA ALA A 27 -21.61 17.54 6.77
C ALA A 27 -20.41 17.11 5.85
N THR A 28 -20.00 15.85 5.98
CA THR A 28 -18.94 15.06 5.32
C THR A 28 -18.78 15.14 3.77
N ARG A 29 -17.54 15.19 3.22
CA ARG A 29 -16.96 14.20 2.23
C ARG A 29 -15.58 14.55 1.57
N SER A 30 -14.61 13.64 1.74
CA SER A 30 -13.53 13.20 0.80
C SER A 30 -12.15 13.91 0.60
N PHE A 31 -11.22 13.14 0.00
CA PHE A 31 -9.75 13.25 0.01
C PHE A 31 -9.16 13.44 -1.41
N THR A 32 -7.88 13.77 -1.67
CA THR A 32 -6.65 13.91 -0.82
C THR A 32 -5.91 15.23 -1.20
N SER A 33 -4.62 15.56 -1.03
CA SER A 33 -3.37 14.90 -0.58
C SER A 33 -2.47 15.85 0.25
N ALA A 34 -1.90 15.35 1.36
CA ALA A 34 -0.88 15.97 2.23
C ALA A 34 -0.96 17.51 2.47
N GLU A 35 0.09 18.26 2.14
CA GLU A 35 0.34 19.60 2.71
C GLU A 35 -0.61 20.70 2.17
N ARG A 36 -1.13 20.57 0.94
CA ARG A 36 -2.20 21.47 0.43
C ARG A 36 -3.50 21.36 1.22
N ARG A 37 -3.72 20.30 2.00
CA ARG A 37 -5.01 20.07 2.69
C ARG A 37 -5.24 20.96 3.89
N LEU A 38 -4.19 21.41 4.59
CA LEU A 38 -4.34 22.46 5.60
C LEU A 38 -4.81 23.78 4.97
N SER A 39 -4.39 24.09 3.73
CA SER A 39 -4.86 25.28 3.00
C SER A 39 -6.24 25.15 2.36
N THR A 40 -6.85 23.96 2.29
CA THR A 40 -8.22 23.75 1.75
C THR A 40 -9.24 23.26 2.78
N LEU A 41 -8.83 22.75 3.94
CA LEU A 41 -9.68 22.73 5.14
C LEU A 41 -10.04 24.15 5.60
N ARG A 42 -9.22 25.16 5.27
CA ARG A 42 -9.64 26.58 5.30
C ARG A 42 -10.92 26.83 4.49
N SER A 43 -11.06 26.23 3.31
CA SER A 43 -12.14 26.58 2.38
C SER A 43 -13.52 26.12 2.84
N GLY A 44 -13.60 25.10 3.70
CA GLY A 44 -14.84 24.73 4.40
C GLY A 44 -15.31 25.78 5.42
N TYR A 45 -14.42 26.70 5.83
CA TYR A 45 -14.75 27.91 6.60
C TYR A 45 -15.10 29.12 5.71
N ILE A 46 -14.68 29.12 4.43
CA ILE A 46 -14.85 30.25 3.50
C ILE A 46 -16.21 30.23 2.79
N ALA A 47 -16.84 29.06 2.60
CA ALA A 47 -18.17 28.92 1.98
C ALA A 47 -19.35 29.52 2.77
N ASN A 48 -19.07 30.43 3.72
CA ASN A 48 -20.01 31.21 4.50
C ASN A 48 -19.39 32.60 4.74
N GLU A 49 -19.16 33.34 3.64
CA GLU A 49 -18.52 34.66 3.66
C GLU A 49 -19.28 35.64 4.58
N GLY A 50 -18.53 36.48 5.30
CA GLY A 50 -19.06 37.38 6.34
C GLY A 50 -18.62 37.05 7.78
N LYS A 51 -17.86 35.97 8.02
CA LYS A 51 -17.29 35.65 9.35
C LYS A 51 -15.76 35.72 9.47
N GLU A 52 -14.98 35.73 8.39
CA GLU A 52 -13.50 35.67 8.48
C GLU A 52 -12.89 36.86 9.25
N GLU A 53 -13.26 38.11 8.90
CA GLU A 53 -12.77 39.31 9.60
C GLU A 53 -13.01 39.22 11.11
N ARG A 54 -14.22 38.79 11.53
CA ARG A 54 -14.62 38.70 12.94
C ARG A 54 -13.78 37.69 13.73
N VAL A 55 -13.35 36.59 13.11
CA VAL A 55 -12.55 35.55 13.77
C VAL A 55 -11.09 36.00 13.92
N ILE A 56 -10.51 36.64 12.89
CA ILE A 56 -9.16 37.21 12.97
C ILE A 56 -9.13 38.34 14.02
N HIS A 57 -10.13 39.22 14.03
CA HIS A 57 -10.34 40.22 15.09
C HIS A 57 -10.47 39.59 16.49
N GLY A 58 -11.05 38.39 16.61
CA GLY A 58 -11.18 37.67 17.87
C GLY A 58 -9.82 37.31 18.47
N ALA A 59 -8.94 36.70 17.67
CA ALA A 59 -7.58 36.34 18.09
C ALA A 59 -6.74 37.58 18.43
N GLU A 60 -6.83 38.66 17.63
CA GLU A 60 -6.06 39.87 17.90
C GLU A 60 -6.56 40.63 19.13
N LYS A 61 -7.88 40.68 19.38
CA LYS A 61 -8.47 41.23 20.62
C LYS A 61 -8.08 40.44 21.86
N LEU A 62 -7.99 39.11 21.77
CA LEU A 62 -7.49 38.27 22.87
C LEU A 62 -6.02 38.58 23.18
N LEU A 63 -5.18 38.79 22.15
CA LEU A 63 -3.79 39.20 22.34
C LEU A 63 -3.65 40.63 22.87
N ASP A 64 -4.51 41.58 22.50
CA ASP A 64 -4.53 42.93 23.10
C ASP A 64 -5.10 42.96 24.52
N ALA A 65 -5.96 42.01 24.88
CA ALA A 65 -6.37 41.79 26.26
C ALA A 65 -5.22 41.19 27.09
N ALA A 66 -4.53 40.17 26.57
CA ALA A 66 -3.36 39.57 27.22
C ALA A 66 -2.20 40.56 27.41
N LYS A 67 -2.01 41.51 26.48
CA LYS A 67 -1.08 42.65 26.64
C LYS A 67 -1.38 43.59 27.83
N LYS A 68 -2.54 43.46 28.48
CA LYS A 68 -2.96 44.26 29.65
C LYS A 68 -2.96 43.45 30.95
N VAL A 69 -2.46 42.21 30.92
CA VAL A 69 -2.41 41.32 32.09
C VAL A 69 -0.96 41.19 32.57
N PRO A 70 -0.66 41.61 33.82
CA PRO A 70 0.68 41.51 34.41
C PRO A 70 1.31 40.11 34.29
N GLY A 71 2.43 40.02 33.59
CA GLY A 71 3.19 38.80 33.31
C GLY A 71 2.86 38.12 31.98
N LEU A 72 1.94 38.65 31.17
CA LEU A 72 1.63 38.16 29.82
C LEU A 72 2.01 39.14 28.69
N GLU A 73 2.46 40.34 29.00
CA GLU A 73 2.71 41.42 28.02
C GLU A 73 3.80 41.02 27.02
N ASN A 74 4.88 40.41 27.52
CA ASN A 74 5.97 39.88 26.69
C ASN A 74 5.48 38.71 25.82
N VAL A 75 4.72 37.76 26.40
CA VAL A 75 4.17 36.60 25.68
C VAL A 75 3.24 37.06 24.54
N ALA A 76 2.30 37.96 24.84
CA ALA A 76 1.37 38.51 23.85
C ALA A 76 2.07 39.37 22.78
N THR A 77 3.19 40.02 23.11
CA THR A 77 4.01 40.76 22.15
C THR A 77 4.80 39.84 21.24
N SER A 78 5.45 38.80 21.76
CA SER A 78 6.16 37.80 20.95
C SER A 78 5.21 36.95 20.09
N LEU A 79 3.98 36.73 20.53
CA LEU A 79 2.92 36.14 19.69
C LEU A 79 2.46 37.12 18.59
N LYS A 80 2.15 38.38 18.89
CA LYS A 80 1.72 39.33 17.83
C LYS A 80 2.78 39.56 16.74
N SER A 81 4.06 39.57 17.13
CA SER A 81 5.21 39.79 16.24
C SER A 81 5.74 38.54 15.53
N GLY A 82 5.23 37.34 15.87
CA GLY A 82 5.72 36.08 15.29
C GLY A 82 7.10 35.63 15.80
N GLN A 83 7.62 36.22 16.88
CA GLN A 83 8.91 35.84 17.48
C GLN A 83 8.86 34.50 18.23
N MET A 84 7.68 34.05 18.66
CA MET A 84 7.51 32.79 19.38
C MET A 84 7.18 31.64 18.43
N SER A 85 7.94 30.54 18.45
CA SER A 85 7.65 29.39 17.58
C SER A 85 6.24 28.83 17.84
N PRO A 86 5.57 28.21 16.85
CA PRO A 86 4.30 27.52 17.06
C PRO A 86 4.37 26.46 18.17
N ARG A 87 5.53 25.78 18.31
CA ARG A 87 5.75 24.77 19.36
C ARG A 87 5.79 25.41 20.75
N ASP A 88 6.38 26.58 20.89
CA ASP A 88 6.46 27.31 22.17
C ASP A 88 5.16 28.03 22.52
N ALA A 89 4.46 28.54 21.51
CA ALA A 89 3.15 29.17 21.63
C ALA A 89 2.07 28.20 22.13
N PHE A 90 2.22 26.89 21.84
CA PHE A 90 1.23 25.86 22.21
C PHE A 90 0.86 25.92 23.69
N LYS A 91 1.83 25.96 24.62
CA LYS A 91 1.59 25.99 26.08
C LYS A 91 0.92 27.27 26.62
N TYR A 92 0.81 28.31 25.79
CA TYR A 92 0.15 29.57 26.14
C TYR A 92 -1.22 29.73 25.46
N LEU A 93 -1.37 29.20 24.24
CA LEU A 93 -2.62 29.25 23.49
C LEU A 93 -3.54 28.07 23.80
N VAL A 94 -2.97 26.89 24.08
CA VAL A 94 -3.69 25.67 24.48
C VAL A 94 -3.62 25.49 25.99
N VAL A 95 -4.66 25.98 26.66
CA VAL A 95 -4.78 25.99 28.14
C VAL A 95 -5.68 24.84 28.64
N GLU A 96 -6.53 24.29 27.77
CA GLU A 96 -7.44 23.20 28.08
C GLU A 96 -6.68 21.93 28.49
N LYS A 97 -7.07 21.35 29.63
CA LYS A 97 -6.67 19.97 29.97
C LYS A 97 -7.47 18.98 29.13
N VAL A 98 -6.98 17.74 29.09
CA VAL A 98 -7.42 16.61 28.24
C VAL A 98 -8.93 16.23 28.30
N ALA A 99 -9.73 16.86 29.16
CA ALA A 99 -11.13 16.50 29.40
C ALA A 99 -12.07 16.75 28.20
N ASP A 100 -12.03 17.96 27.61
CA ASP A 100 -13.18 18.49 26.85
C ASP A 100 -13.00 18.45 25.31
N ASN A 101 -12.38 17.37 24.79
CA ASN A 101 -12.12 17.15 23.35
C ASN A 101 -11.30 18.27 22.67
N LEU A 102 -9.99 18.32 22.99
CA LEU A 102 -9.00 19.29 22.49
C LEU A 102 -9.17 19.70 21.01
N PHE A 103 -9.51 18.76 20.11
CA PHE A 103 -9.55 19.06 18.67
C PHE A 103 -10.77 19.85 18.21
N ASP A 104 -11.80 20.07 19.04
CA ASP A 104 -12.89 21.05 18.79
C ASP A 104 -12.77 22.32 19.66
N GLY A 105 -11.85 22.34 20.63
CA GLY A 105 -11.65 23.46 21.54
C GLY A 105 -11.23 24.76 20.82
N PRO A 106 -11.76 25.94 21.23
CA PRO A 106 -11.41 27.23 20.61
C PRO A 106 -9.92 27.55 20.76
N HIS A 107 -9.29 27.04 21.81
CA HIS A 107 -7.87 27.15 22.09
C HIS A 107 -6.99 26.47 21.02
N PHE A 108 -7.30 25.21 20.66
CA PHE A 108 -6.56 24.48 19.63
C PHE A 108 -6.73 25.12 18.25
N LYS A 109 -7.94 25.63 17.95
CA LYS A 109 -8.17 26.44 16.74
C LYS A 109 -7.29 27.71 16.72
N ALA A 110 -7.30 28.50 17.80
CA ALA A 110 -6.50 29.72 17.90
C ALA A 110 -4.99 29.44 17.72
N TRP A 111 -4.51 28.29 18.19
CA TRP A 111 -3.14 27.84 17.95
C TRP A 111 -2.88 27.42 16.48
N LEU A 112 -3.83 26.76 15.80
CA LEU A 112 -3.71 26.45 14.36
C LEU A 112 -3.71 27.73 13.50
N ASP A 113 -4.55 28.70 13.85
CA ASP A 113 -4.60 30.01 13.20
C ASP A 113 -3.30 30.80 13.45
N TYR A 114 -2.75 30.75 14.67
CA TYR A 114 -1.42 31.30 14.98
C TYR A 114 -0.30 30.63 14.17
N SER A 115 -0.26 29.30 14.14
CA SER A 115 0.73 28.52 13.37
C SER A 115 0.68 28.85 11.88
N THR A 116 -0.53 29.10 11.37
CA THR A 116 -0.80 29.54 10.00
C THR A 116 -0.30 30.95 9.73
N ARG A 117 -0.49 31.89 10.67
CA ARG A 117 0.03 33.26 10.59
C ARG A 117 1.55 33.29 10.65
N PHE A 118 2.16 32.53 11.57
CA PHE A 118 3.62 32.40 11.70
C PHE A 118 4.27 31.98 10.37
N LYS A 119 3.77 30.92 9.72
CA LYS A 119 4.29 30.46 8.41
C LYS A 119 4.01 31.42 7.23
N LYS A 120 3.09 32.39 7.38
CA LYS A 120 2.94 33.50 6.42
C LYS A 120 3.93 34.63 6.68
N MET A 121 4.30 34.88 7.94
CA MET A 121 5.22 35.93 8.35
C MET A 121 6.67 35.58 8.05
N ASP A 122 7.06 34.33 8.27
CA ASP A 122 8.32 33.76 7.78
C ASP A 122 8.06 32.39 7.13
N PRO A 123 8.06 32.31 5.78
CA PRO A 123 7.95 31.05 5.04
C PRO A 123 9.16 30.12 5.19
N ASN A 124 10.32 30.65 5.59
CA ASN A 124 11.59 29.92 5.74
C ASN A 124 11.83 29.47 7.19
N ALA A 125 11.11 30.01 8.17
CA ALA A 125 11.18 29.57 9.56
C ALA A 125 10.89 28.07 9.68
N GLY A 126 11.73 27.37 10.45
CA GLY A 126 11.61 25.93 10.70
C GLY A 126 10.38 25.58 11.55
N THR A 127 9.21 25.49 10.92
CA THR A 127 7.97 25.09 11.59
C THR A 127 7.97 23.59 11.91
N VAL A 128 8.01 23.26 13.21
CA VAL A 128 7.75 21.90 13.72
C VAL A 128 6.31 21.48 13.34
N SER A 129 6.11 20.19 13.06
CA SER A 129 4.80 19.67 12.65
C SER A 129 3.76 19.76 13.78
N THR A 130 2.46 19.65 13.43
CA THR A 130 1.39 19.55 14.43
C THR A 130 1.58 18.33 15.35
N ILE A 131 2.06 17.20 14.81
CA ILE A 131 2.24 15.96 15.56
C ILE A 131 3.45 16.07 16.50
N ASP A 132 4.59 16.59 16.01
CA ASP A 132 5.78 16.79 16.84
C ASP A 132 5.60 17.93 17.87
N THR A 133 4.66 18.84 17.63
CA THR A 133 4.22 19.81 18.66
C THR A 133 3.36 19.11 19.72
N LEU A 134 2.36 18.31 19.31
CA LEU A 134 1.51 17.56 20.24
C LEU A 134 2.33 16.57 21.10
N ALA A 135 3.25 15.82 20.49
CA ALA A 135 4.18 14.92 21.17
C ALA A 135 5.24 15.63 22.03
N ALA A 136 5.37 16.96 21.93
CA ALA A 136 6.23 17.75 22.82
C ALA A 136 5.50 18.26 24.08
N HIS A 137 4.16 18.22 24.12
CA HIS A 137 3.35 18.75 25.22
C HIS A 137 2.46 17.71 25.90
N PHE A 138 2.27 16.54 25.28
CA PHE A 138 1.49 15.42 25.82
C PHE A 138 2.28 14.12 25.71
N THR A 139 2.12 13.21 26.67
CA THR A 139 2.62 11.83 26.56
C THR A 139 1.80 11.03 25.56
N ASP A 140 2.36 9.96 25.01
CA ASP A 140 1.71 9.13 24.00
C ASP A 140 0.37 8.55 24.48
N ASP A 141 0.30 8.09 25.73
CA ASP A 141 -0.95 7.63 26.36
C ASP A 141 -1.99 8.76 26.51
N ALA A 142 -1.56 10.02 26.70
CA ALA A 142 -2.47 11.17 26.73
C ALA A 142 -2.97 11.51 25.32
N LEU A 143 -2.11 11.45 24.31
CA LEU A 143 -2.47 11.63 22.90
C LEU A 143 -3.44 10.55 22.42
N ALA A 144 -3.21 9.29 22.78
CA ALA A 144 -4.11 8.18 22.49
C ALA A 144 -5.52 8.42 23.09
N ARG A 145 -5.61 8.93 24.32
CA ARG A 145 -6.90 9.31 24.94
C ARG A 145 -7.58 10.48 24.21
N ILE A 146 -6.84 11.54 23.87
CA ILE A 146 -7.38 12.68 23.08
C ILE A 146 -7.91 12.19 21.73
N VAL A 147 -7.13 11.38 21.02
CA VAL A 147 -7.48 10.79 19.72
C VAL A 147 -8.72 9.90 19.83
N LYS A 148 -8.84 9.09 20.88
CA LYS A 148 -10.02 8.25 21.13
C LYS A 148 -11.29 9.10 21.26
N VAL A 149 -11.30 10.06 22.18
CA VAL A 149 -12.45 10.97 22.40
C VAL A 149 -12.81 11.72 21.11
N ALA A 150 -11.80 12.22 20.38
CA ALA A 150 -12.02 12.90 19.12
C ALA A 150 -12.58 11.99 18.01
N LYS A 151 -12.29 10.67 18.02
CA LYS A 151 -12.85 9.67 17.08
C LYS A 151 -14.26 9.21 17.44
N GLU A 152 -14.64 9.31 18.71
CA GLU A 152 -15.99 8.99 19.20
C GLU A 152 -16.98 10.12 18.87
N ASN A 153 -16.55 11.39 18.94
CA ASN A 153 -17.37 12.55 18.54
C ASN A 153 -17.42 12.75 17.00
N PRO A 154 -18.63 12.77 16.37
CA PRO A 154 -18.78 12.97 14.93
C PRO A 154 -18.16 14.26 14.34
N THR A 155 -18.10 15.37 15.07
CA THR A 155 -17.54 16.64 14.56
C THR A 155 -16.02 16.57 14.36
N THR A 156 -15.34 15.87 15.28
CA THR A 156 -13.88 15.75 15.32
C THR A 156 -13.34 14.45 14.74
N LYS A 157 -14.20 13.47 14.42
CA LYS A 157 -13.79 12.12 13.99
C LYS A 157 -12.75 12.09 12.87
N LEU A 158 -12.90 12.98 11.88
CA LEU A 158 -11.92 13.12 10.79
C LEU A 158 -10.57 13.70 11.24
N ARG A 159 -10.57 14.62 12.22
CA ARG A 159 -9.35 15.14 12.85
C ARG A 159 -8.70 14.06 13.71
N GLY A 160 -9.47 13.38 14.56
CA GLY A 160 -9.01 12.29 15.41
C GLY A 160 -8.33 11.16 14.62
N THR A 161 -8.97 10.67 13.54
CA THR A 161 -8.37 9.67 12.64
C THR A 161 -7.09 10.16 11.95
N PHE A 162 -7.04 11.42 11.51
CA PHE A 162 -5.83 11.98 10.89
C PHE A 162 -4.66 12.09 11.88
N ILE A 163 -4.93 12.51 13.12
CA ILE A 163 -3.89 12.55 14.17
C ILE A 163 -3.46 11.13 14.58
N GLU A 164 -4.36 10.16 14.62
CA GLU A 164 -4.02 8.74 14.84
C GLU A 164 -3.10 8.20 13.73
N ASP A 165 -3.47 8.38 12.45
CA ASP A 165 -2.66 7.97 11.30
C ASP A 165 -1.26 8.59 11.36
N ALA A 166 -1.16 9.87 11.71
CA ALA A 166 0.12 10.56 11.75
C ALA A 166 0.96 10.25 13.01
N LEU A 167 0.34 9.90 14.14
CA LEU A 167 1.02 9.34 15.32
C LEU A 167 1.54 7.92 15.05
N LEU A 168 0.74 7.07 14.39
CA LEU A 168 1.18 5.75 13.94
C LEU A 168 2.38 5.85 12.99
N ALA A 169 2.31 6.76 12.00
CA ALA A 169 3.43 7.03 11.12
C ALA A 169 4.68 7.50 11.89
N LYS A 170 4.51 8.38 12.89
CA LYS A 170 5.61 8.82 13.76
C LYS A 170 6.21 7.67 14.56
N TRP A 171 5.42 6.98 15.39
CA TRP A 171 5.90 5.91 16.26
C TRP A 171 6.61 4.79 15.50
N VAL A 172 6.12 4.40 14.31
CA VAL A 172 6.77 3.36 13.50
C VAL A 172 8.08 3.85 12.87
N LYS A 173 8.17 5.13 12.45
CA LYS A 173 9.45 5.74 12.03
C LYS A 173 10.44 5.89 13.18
N ASP A 174 9.95 6.17 14.38
CA ASP A 174 10.71 6.27 15.63
C ASP A 174 11.03 4.88 16.24
N GLY A 175 10.65 3.77 15.57
CA GLY A 175 11.07 2.40 15.88
C GLY A 175 10.21 1.63 16.89
N GLN A 176 9.02 2.12 17.23
CA GLN A 176 8.14 1.47 18.22
C GLN A 176 7.53 0.16 17.71
N THR A 177 7.38 -0.82 18.62
CA THR A 177 6.85 -2.16 18.29
C THR A 177 5.32 -2.20 18.22
N PRO A 178 4.73 -3.21 17.55
CA PRO A 178 3.28 -3.42 17.56
C PRO A 178 2.73 -3.61 18.97
N GLY A 179 3.44 -4.30 19.86
CA GLY A 179 3.09 -4.42 21.28
C GLY A 179 3.02 -3.07 22.01
N TYR A 180 3.97 -2.15 21.79
CA TYR A 180 3.90 -0.79 22.34
C TYR A 180 2.68 -0.03 21.79
N ILE A 181 2.51 0.00 20.46
CA ILE A 181 1.43 0.74 19.81
C ILE A 181 0.06 0.19 20.23
N THR A 182 -0.05 -1.14 20.35
CA THR A 182 -1.27 -1.83 20.80
C THR A 182 -1.63 -1.48 22.25
N LYS A 183 -0.62 -1.43 23.14
CA LYS A 183 -0.79 -1.02 24.54
C LYS A 183 -1.28 0.42 24.65
N THR A 184 -0.62 1.36 23.96
CA THR A 184 -0.90 2.80 24.09
C THR A 184 -2.20 3.21 23.41
N LEU A 185 -2.56 2.65 22.24
CA LEU A 185 -3.86 2.90 21.61
C LEU A 185 -5.02 2.05 22.18
N GLY A 186 -4.73 1.03 22.99
CA GLY A 186 -5.72 0.10 23.53
C GLY A 186 -6.42 -0.78 22.49
N ARG A 187 -5.79 -0.97 21.32
CA ARG A 187 -6.31 -1.77 20.19
C ARG A 187 -5.15 -2.32 19.37
N GLN A 188 -5.32 -3.51 18.77
CA GLN A 188 -4.38 -4.00 17.78
C GLN A 188 -4.38 -3.06 16.55
N VAL A 189 -3.21 -2.87 15.92
CA VAL A 189 -3.04 -2.09 14.69
C VAL A 189 -2.33 -2.94 13.65
N THR A 190 -2.99 -3.15 12.51
CA THR A 190 -2.52 -4.05 11.46
C THR A 190 -1.42 -3.42 10.60
N PRO A 191 -0.57 -4.22 9.92
CA PRO A 191 0.38 -3.71 8.94
C PRO A 191 -0.27 -2.92 7.79
N ASP A 192 -1.53 -3.18 7.44
CA ASP A 192 -2.29 -2.44 6.43
C ASP A 192 -2.63 -1.00 6.91
N GLU A 193 -3.03 -0.84 8.17
CA GLU A 193 -3.24 0.47 8.79
C GLU A 193 -1.94 1.27 8.92
N VAL A 194 -0.84 0.61 9.33
CA VAL A 194 0.48 1.25 9.38
C VAL A 194 0.97 1.63 7.98
N PHE A 195 0.67 0.83 6.95
CA PHE A 195 0.96 1.21 5.58
C PHE A 195 0.14 2.46 5.16
N LYS A 196 -1.17 2.45 5.41
CA LYS A 196 -2.07 3.60 5.15
C LYS A 196 -1.56 4.89 5.81
N ALA A 197 -1.11 4.81 7.06
CA ALA A 197 -0.50 5.91 7.80
C ALA A 197 0.76 6.44 7.09
N LEU A 198 1.77 5.58 6.92
CA LEU A 198 3.08 5.94 6.35
C LEU A 198 3.02 6.39 4.89
N LYS A 199 2.05 5.88 4.11
CA LYS A 199 1.81 6.24 2.70
C LYS A 199 1.73 7.74 2.43
N SER A 200 1.26 8.53 3.40
CA SER A 200 1.16 9.99 3.28
C SER A 200 2.51 10.70 3.27
N ASP A 201 3.55 10.07 3.83
CA ASP A 201 4.92 10.60 3.94
C ASP A 201 5.87 10.08 2.86
N ILE A 202 5.41 9.16 1.99
CA ILE A 202 6.21 8.62 0.87
C ILE A 202 6.35 9.70 -0.22
N LYS A 203 7.37 10.55 -0.06
CA LYS A 203 7.72 11.64 -0.99
C LYS A 203 8.63 11.23 -2.16
N THR A 204 8.94 9.94 -2.28
CA THR A 204 9.81 9.36 -3.33
C THR A 204 9.02 8.44 -4.26
N ASP A 205 9.34 8.42 -5.55
CA ASP A 205 8.76 7.46 -6.50
C ASP A 205 9.26 6.02 -6.27
N ASN A 206 10.48 5.85 -5.75
CA ASN A 206 11.03 4.53 -5.40
C ASN A 206 10.60 4.13 -3.97
N LEU A 207 9.36 3.63 -3.86
CA LEU A 207 8.78 3.15 -2.61
C LEU A 207 9.67 2.11 -1.90
N PHE A 208 10.25 1.16 -2.64
CA PHE A 208 11.06 0.07 -2.06
C PHE A 208 12.42 0.52 -1.50
N ALA A 209 12.87 1.73 -1.81
CA ALA A 209 14.03 2.39 -1.20
C ALA A 209 13.66 3.42 -0.11
N SER A 210 12.38 3.68 0.13
CA SER A 210 11.93 4.68 1.11
C SER A 210 12.23 4.27 2.57
N ARG A 211 12.40 5.27 3.45
CA ARG A 211 12.56 5.03 4.89
C ARG A 211 11.24 4.54 5.49
N GLU A 212 10.14 5.06 4.98
CA GLU A 212 8.75 4.77 5.32
C GLU A 212 8.43 3.29 5.05
N TYR A 213 8.73 2.77 3.85
CA TYR A 213 8.59 1.34 3.55
C TYR A 213 9.51 0.46 4.41
N SER A 214 10.72 0.94 4.71
CA SER A 214 11.66 0.17 5.54
C SER A 214 11.22 0.09 7.00
N ALA A 215 10.64 1.17 7.55
CA ALA A 215 9.99 1.18 8.86
C ALA A 215 8.72 0.31 8.89
N TRP A 216 7.90 0.39 7.84
CA TRP A 216 6.74 -0.50 7.65
C TRP A 216 7.15 -1.98 7.65
N LEU A 217 8.20 -2.35 6.92
CA LEU A 217 8.68 -3.73 6.81
C LEU A 217 9.19 -4.26 8.17
N THR A 218 9.87 -3.41 8.95
CA THR A 218 10.25 -3.74 10.33
C THR A 218 9.02 -3.96 11.21
N TYR A 219 7.99 -3.10 11.11
CA TYR A 219 6.74 -3.26 11.85
C TYR A 219 5.99 -4.56 11.48
N ASP A 220 5.85 -4.86 10.19
CA ASP A 220 5.18 -6.08 9.70
C ASP A 220 5.90 -7.36 10.16
N ASN A 221 7.24 -7.36 10.17
CA ASN A 221 8.04 -8.46 10.70
C ASN A 221 7.85 -8.66 12.20
N PHE A 222 7.91 -7.58 13.00
CA PHE A 222 7.59 -7.67 14.44
C PHE A 222 6.15 -8.13 14.66
N PHE A 223 5.18 -7.59 13.91
CA PHE A 223 3.76 -7.92 14.03
C PHE A 223 3.54 -9.42 13.81
N LYS A 224 4.17 -10.02 12.79
CA LYS A 224 4.12 -11.47 12.52
C LYS A 224 4.74 -12.29 13.65
N SER A 225 5.85 -11.84 14.26
CA SER A 225 6.47 -12.54 15.39
C SER A 225 5.67 -12.44 16.69
N GLU A 226 5.03 -11.30 16.96
CA GLU A 226 4.20 -11.07 18.14
C GLU A 226 2.79 -11.69 18.00
N ASN A 227 2.31 -11.90 16.76
CA ASN A 227 0.96 -12.35 16.44
C ASN A 227 0.96 -13.53 15.43
N PRO A 228 1.63 -14.67 15.71
CA PRO A 228 1.84 -15.73 14.71
C PRO A 228 0.55 -16.40 14.21
N ASN A 229 -0.53 -16.35 15.00
CA ASN A 229 -1.85 -16.86 14.62
C ASN A 229 -2.71 -15.83 13.84
N PHE A 230 -2.22 -14.61 13.62
CA PHE A 230 -2.93 -13.59 12.85
C PHE A 230 -2.63 -13.75 11.36
N ALA A 231 -3.68 -13.94 10.55
CA ALA A 231 -3.58 -14.01 9.09
C ALA A 231 -3.27 -12.64 8.47
N SER A 232 -2.02 -12.19 8.57
CA SER A 232 -1.58 -10.90 8.02
C SER A 232 -1.66 -10.91 6.48
N LYS A 233 -2.17 -9.82 5.90
CA LYS A 233 -2.22 -9.66 4.44
C LYS A 233 -0.80 -9.67 3.87
N PRO A 234 -0.53 -10.37 2.74
CA PRO A 234 0.75 -10.25 2.06
C PRO A 234 0.91 -8.84 1.47
N LEU A 235 2.15 -8.42 1.24
CA LEU A 235 2.47 -7.08 0.73
C LEU A 235 1.75 -6.76 -0.59
N VAL A 236 1.58 -7.75 -1.47
CA VAL A 236 0.80 -7.61 -2.71
C VAL A 236 -0.64 -7.15 -2.45
N ASP A 237 -1.32 -7.72 -1.46
CA ASP A 237 -2.70 -7.34 -1.14
C ASP A 237 -2.81 -5.97 -0.48
N ILE A 238 -1.83 -5.61 0.36
CA ILE A 238 -1.75 -4.28 0.96
C ILE A 238 -1.54 -3.24 -0.15
N LEU A 239 -0.54 -3.39 -1.02
CA LEU A 239 -0.29 -2.40 -2.07
C LEU A 239 -1.43 -2.34 -3.10
N SER A 240 -2.06 -3.47 -3.47
CA SER A 240 -3.28 -3.47 -4.30
C SER A 240 -4.47 -2.75 -3.66
N THR A 241 -4.58 -2.76 -2.32
CA THR A 241 -5.66 -2.04 -1.61
C THR A 241 -5.43 -0.52 -1.67
N HIS A 242 -4.18 -0.08 -1.88
CA HIS A 242 -3.76 1.31 -1.76
C HIS A 242 -3.42 2.03 -3.07
N PHE A 243 -3.14 1.30 -4.15
CA PHE A 243 -2.73 1.87 -5.44
C PHE A 243 -3.42 1.14 -6.59
N SER A 244 -3.70 1.84 -7.69
CA SER A 244 -4.10 1.19 -8.93
C SER A 244 -2.90 0.48 -9.58
N ASP A 245 -3.19 -0.53 -10.38
CA ASP A 245 -2.20 -1.35 -11.09
C ASP A 245 -1.20 -0.53 -11.93
N GLN A 246 -1.62 0.59 -12.50
CA GLN A 246 -0.72 1.49 -13.25
C GLN A 246 0.30 2.19 -12.31
N LYS A 247 -0.08 2.54 -11.06
CA LYS A 247 0.87 3.07 -10.08
C LYS A 247 1.72 1.96 -9.45
N LEU A 248 1.23 0.72 -9.32
CA LEU A 248 2.05 -0.43 -8.95
C LEU A 248 3.14 -0.71 -9.99
N SER A 249 2.78 -0.76 -11.28
CA SER A 249 3.71 -0.83 -12.41
C SER A 249 4.75 0.31 -12.38
N SER A 250 4.30 1.54 -12.08
CA SER A 250 5.21 2.69 -11.94
C SER A 250 6.18 2.56 -10.75
N ILE A 251 5.73 1.98 -9.63
CA ILE A 251 6.57 1.72 -8.44
C ILE A 251 7.64 0.66 -8.74
N ILE A 252 7.31 -0.40 -9.48
CA ILE A 252 8.26 -1.43 -9.94
C ILE A 252 9.33 -0.82 -10.86
N LYS A 253 8.92 0.08 -11.76
CA LYS A 253 9.83 0.81 -12.67
C LYS A 253 10.76 1.78 -11.94
N ALA A 254 10.27 2.51 -10.94
CA ALA A 254 11.09 3.42 -10.13
C ALA A 254 12.15 2.70 -9.28
N ALA A 255 11.98 1.39 -9.01
CA ALA A 255 12.83 0.62 -8.11
C ALA A 255 14.21 0.23 -8.67
N GLN A 256 14.47 0.45 -9.96
CA GLN A 256 15.67 -0.07 -10.65
C GLN A 256 16.99 0.60 -10.22
N GLY A 257 16.95 1.82 -9.65
CA GLY A 257 18.13 2.62 -9.31
C GLY A 257 18.98 2.11 -8.12
N ASN A 258 18.58 1.05 -7.43
CA ASN A 258 19.33 0.45 -6.32
C ASN A 258 19.11 -1.07 -6.29
N ARG A 259 20.19 -1.85 -6.10
CA ARG A 259 20.15 -3.33 -6.03
C ARG A 259 19.11 -3.86 -5.02
N LEU A 260 18.98 -3.24 -3.84
CA LEU A 260 18.03 -3.70 -2.82
C LEU A 260 16.57 -3.40 -3.20
N SER A 261 16.29 -2.21 -3.77
CA SER A 261 14.94 -1.91 -4.27
C SER A 261 14.58 -2.76 -5.49
N LYS A 262 15.55 -3.06 -6.37
CA LYS A 262 15.35 -3.97 -7.51
C LYS A 262 14.99 -5.39 -7.05
N LEU A 263 15.67 -5.94 -6.05
CA LEU A 263 15.34 -7.25 -5.48
C LEU A 263 13.93 -7.27 -4.83
N ARG A 264 13.59 -6.22 -4.05
CA ARG A 264 12.25 -6.05 -3.46
C ARG A 264 11.16 -5.93 -4.54
N ALA A 265 11.42 -5.18 -5.61
CA ALA A 265 10.49 -4.99 -6.71
C ALA A 265 10.31 -6.25 -7.57
N ALA A 266 11.36 -7.03 -7.79
CA ALA A 266 11.26 -8.30 -8.52
C ALA A 266 10.40 -9.33 -7.77
N GLN A 267 10.57 -9.44 -6.44
CA GLN A 267 9.67 -10.27 -5.62
C GLN A 267 8.22 -9.75 -5.68
N PHE A 268 8.03 -8.44 -5.59
CA PHE A 268 6.70 -7.85 -5.70
C PHE A 268 6.07 -8.03 -7.10
N GLU A 269 6.85 -7.99 -8.18
CA GLU A 269 6.39 -8.28 -9.54
C GLU A 269 5.98 -9.75 -9.68
N LYS A 270 6.73 -10.70 -9.08
CA LYS A 270 6.32 -12.12 -8.97
C LYS A 270 4.97 -12.25 -8.27
N ASP A 271 4.83 -11.67 -7.08
CA ASP A 271 3.62 -11.79 -6.26
C ASP A 271 2.40 -11.12 -6.95
N LEU A 272 2.60 -9.97 -7.58
CA LEU A 272 1.57 -9.21 -8.30
C LEU A 272 1.11 -9.93 -9.57
N LEU A 273 2.04 -10.49 -10.35
CA LEU A 273 1.68 -11.29 -11.52
C LEU A 273 0.93 -12.55 -11.11
N ALA A 274 1.38 -13.27 -10.08
CA ALA A 274 0.68 -14.43 -9.57
C ALA A 274 -0.74 -14.09 -9.11
N LYS A 275 -0.94 -12.93 -8.48
CA LYS A 275 -2.26 -12.41 -8.11
C LYS A 275 -3.14 -12.11 -9.33
N TRP A 276 -2.65 -11.35 -10.31
CA TRP A 276 -3.40 -11.04 -11.55
C TRP A 276 -3.83 -12.31 -12.28
N VAL A 277 -2.90 -13.26 -12.47
CA VAL A 277 -3.18 -14.55 -13.08
C VAL A 277 -4.20 -15.36 -12.28
N LYS A 278 -4.12 -15.35 -10.95
CA LYS A 278 -5.13 -15.99 -10.09
C LYS A 278 -6.52 -15.37 -10.28
N SER A 279 -6.62 -14.03 -10.27
CA SER A 279 -7.86 -13.28 -10.57
C SER A 279 -8.44 -13.55 -11.95
N GLY A 280 -7.60 -13.94 -12.92
CA GLY A 280 -8.01 -14.22 -14.30
C GLY A 280 -7.70 -13.11 -15.31
N GLU A 281 -6.83 -12.16 -14.94
CA GLU A 281 -6.32 -11.15 -15.88
C GLU A 281 -5.51 -11.82 -17.01
N THR A 282 -5.65 -11.28 -18.23
CA THR A 282 -5.06 -11.88 -19.42
C THR A 282 -3.59 -11.47 -19.64
N SER A 283 -2.89 -12.17 -20.54
CA SER A 283 -1.51 -11.84 -20.88
C SER A 283 -1.39 -10.46 -21.54
N THR A 284 -2.40 -10.05 -22.32
CA THR A 284 -2.52 -8.69 -22.88
C THR A 284 -2.69 -7.64 -21.78
N TYR A 285 -3.54 -7.90 -20.77
CA TYR A 285 -3.69 -6.98 -19.64
C TYR A 285 -2.37 -6.80 -18.89
N ILE A 286 -1.74 -7.90 -18.50
CA ILE A 286 -0.50 -7.91 -17.71
C ILE A 286 0.62 -7.18 -18.47
N SER A 287 0.79 -7.46 -19.77
CA SER A 287 1.78 -6.78 -20.63
C SER A 287 1.51 -5.28 -20.77
N LYS A 288 0.25 -4.90 -21.03
CA LYS A 288 -0.17 -3.49 -21.15
C LYS A 288 0.04 -2.72 -19.84
N THR A 289 -0.29 -3.33 -18.71
CA THR A 289 -0.20 -2.73 -17.37
C THR A 289 1.24 -2.60 -16.91
N LEU A 290 2.08 -3.63 -17.09
CA LEU A 290 3.52 -3.54 -16.86
C LEU A 290 4.23 -2.68 -17.92
N GLY A 291 3.57 -2.36 -19.04
CA GLY A 291 4.11 -1.52 -20.11
C GLY A 291 5.40 -2.09 -20.70
N ARG A 292 5.44 -3.42 -20.85
CA ARG A 292 6.46 -4.23 -21.53
C ARG A 292 5.76 -5.46 -22.11
N GLN A 293 6.31 -6.07 -23.15
CA GLN A 293 5.88 -7.44 -23.46
C GLN A 293 6.26 -8.34 -22.29
N VAL A 294 5.37 -9.29 -21.99
CA VAL A 294 5.61 -10.39 -21.05
C VAL A 294 5.34 -11.67 -21.83
N THR A 295 6.32 -12.55 -21.95
CA THR A 295 6.17 -13.88 -22.58
C THR A 295 5.90 -14.97 -21.54
N PRO A 296 5.47 -16.17 -21.96
CA PRO A 296 5.47 -17.34 -21.09
C PRO A 296 6.85 -17.65 -20.48
N ASP A 297 7.97 -17.36 -21.17
CA ASP A 297 9.33 -17.47 -20.62
C ASP A 297 9.60 -16.43 -19.52
N ASP A 298 9.26 -15.14 -19.75
CA ASP A 298 9.36 -14.09 -18.72
C ASP A 298 8.69 -14.52 -17.41
N VAL A 299 7.51 -15.15 -17.52
CA VAL A 299 6.73 -15.62 -16.36
C VAL A 299 7.35 -16.88 -15.73
N PHE A 300 7.92 -17.78 -16.54
CA PHE A 300 8.64 -18.96 -16.05
C PHE A 300 9.86 -18.56 -15.21
N ASP A 301 10.64 -17.61 -15.71
CA ASP A 301 11.82 -17.06 -15.03
C ASP A 301 11.45 -16.25 -13.78
N LEU A 302 10.46 -15.35 -13.89
CA LEU A 302 9.98 -14.52 -12.77
C LEU A 302 9.44 -15.37 -11.61
N LEU A 303 8.70 -16.44 -11.91
CA LEU A 303 8.22 -17.39 -10.91
C LEU A 303 9.34 -18.28 -10.34
N SER A 304 10.52 -18.31 -10.98
CA SER A 304 11.70 -19.15 -10.66
C SER A 304 11.48 -20.65 -10.85
N LEU A 305 10.75 -21.04 -11.90
CA LEU A 305 10.45 -22.45 -12.21
C LEU A 305 11.66 -23.24 -12.73
N GLN A 306 12.66 -22.57 -13.30
CA GLN A 306 13.90 -23.19 -13.75
C GLN A 306 14.74 -23.83 -12.61
N LYS A 307 14.40 -23.56 -11.35
CA LYS A 307 15.00 -24.18 -10.15
C LYS A 307 14.27 -25.44 -9.65
N ALA A 308 13.13 -25.79 -10.24
CA ALA A 308 12.22 -26.84 -9.76
C ALA A 308 12.17 -28.09 -10.68
N THR A 309 13.15 -28.25 -11.57
CA THR A 309 13.15 -29.19 -12.72
C THR A 309 12.58 -30.58 -12.45
N ASP A 310 12.97 -31.24 -11.36
CA ASP A 310 12.57 -32.63 -11.09
C ASP A 310 11.11 -32.80 -10.64
N ASN A 311 10.48 -31.77 -10.06
CA ASN A 311 9.13 -31.83 -9.48
C ASN A 311 8.24 -30.66 -9.93
N ILE A 312 8.58 -29.97 -11.02
CA ILE A 312 7.97 -28.70 -11.43
C ILE A 312 6.42 -28.72 -11.42
N PHE A 313 5.78 -29.80 -11.87
CA PHE A 313 4.31 -29.93 -11.90
C PHE A 313 3.63 -29.99 -10.51
N THR A 314 4.36 -30.14 -9.39
CA THR A 314 3.80 -30.09 -8.03
C THR A 314 3.91 -28.70 -7.38
N HIS A 315 4.53 -27.71 -8.03
CA HIS A 315 4.62 -26.34 -7.52
C HIS A 315 3.40 -25.51 -7.92
N SER A 316 2.88 -24.70 -7.00
CA SER A 316 1.77 -23.77 -7.28
C SER A 316 2.16 -22.63 -8.22
N GLU A 317 3.46 -22.30 -8.29
CA GLU A 317 4.01 -21.48 -9.37
C GLU A 317 3.81 -22.09 -10.75
N TYR A 318 3.89 -23.41 -10.91
CA TYR A 318 3.69 -24.03 -12.23
C TYR A 318 2.23 -23.92 -12.69
N ASP A 319 1.27 -24.07 -11.78
CA ASP A 319 -0.15 -23.90 -12.12
C ASP A 319 -0.49 -22.43 -12.42
N THR A 320 0.21 -21.51 -11.78
CA THR A 320 0.16 -20.07 -12.11
C THR A 320 0.73 -19.83 -13.51
N TRP A 321 1.93 -20.33 -13.80
CA TRP A 321 2.56 -20.22 -15.11
C TRP A 321 1.72 -20.84 -16.23
N LEU A 322 1.21 -22.06 -16.03
CA LEU A 322 0.43 -22.79 -17.03
C LEU A 322 -0.89 -22.08 -17.36
N LYS A 323 -1.55 -21.48 -16.35
CA LYS A 323 -2.73 -20.64 -16.56
C LYS A 323 -2.38 -19.40 -17.40
N TYR A 324 -1.26 -18.74 -17.10
CA TYR A 324 -0.78 -17.59 -17.87
C TYR A 324 -0.43 -17.97 -19.32
N ALA A 325 0.38 -19.01 -19.52
CA ALA A 325 0.81 -19.47 -20.83
C ALA A 325 -0.36 -19.96 -21.69
N THR A 326 -1.37 -20.58 -21.08
CA THR A 326 -2.63 -20.93 -21.77
C THR A 326 -3.43 -19.69 -22.17
N SER A 327 -3.51 -18.64 -21.32
CA SER A 327 -4.11 -17.35 -21.71
C SER A 327 -3.36 -16.73 -22.89
N PHE A 328 -2.03 -16.69 -22.82
CA PHE A 328 -1.17 -16.16 -23.88
C PHE A 328 -1.40 -16.89 -25.21
N LYS A 329 -1.43 -18.22 -25.19
CA LYS A 329 -1.75 -19.06 -26.35
C LYS A 329 -3.15 -18.77 -26.92
N ASN A 330 -4.16 -18.59 -26.07
CA ASN A 330 -5.53 -18.30 -26.50
C ASN A 330 -5.67 -16.90 -27.12
N GLU A 331 -4.91 -15.91 -26.62
CA GLU A 331 -4.82 -14.57 -27.21
C GLU A 331 -3.96 -14.55 -28.49
N ASN A 332 -3.04 -15.50 -28.65
CA ASN A 332 -2.09 -15.60 -29.77
C ASN A 332 -2.16 -16.97 -30.49
N PRO A 333 -3.34 -17.40 -31.00
CA PRO A 333 -3.58 -18.78 -31.45
C PRO A 333 -2.75 -19.23 -32.66
N ASN A 334 -2.09 -18.29 -33.34
CA ASN A 334 -1.25 -18.52 -34.51
C ASN A 334 0.26 -18.63 -34.20
N VAL A 335 0.71 -18.36 -32.97
CA VAL A 335 2.13 -18.52 -32.59
C VAL A 335 2.53 -20.00 -32.63
N ARG A 336 3.70 -20.29 -33.20
CA ARG A 336 4.25 -21.64 -33.34
C ARG A 336 5.75 -21.63 -32.98
N PRO A 337 6.25 -22.63 -32.23
CA PRO A 337 5.50 -23.73 -31.58
C PRO A 337 4.52 -23.23 -30.50
N ASP A 338 3.77 -24.14 -29.89
CA ASP A 338 2.87 -23.84 -28.79
C ASP A 338 3.66 -23.19 -27.65
N PRO A 339 3.32 -21.97 -27.17
CA PRO A 339 4.13 -21.27 -26.18
C PRO A 339 4.37 -22.04 -24.87
N VAL A 340 3.48 -22.98 -24.52
CA VAL A 340 3.66 -23.87 -23.36
C VAL A 340 4.78 -24.89 -23.64
N ILE A 341 4.83 -25.45 -24.85
CA ILE A 341 5.85 -26.41 -25.29
C ILE A 341 7.18 -25.71 -25.56
N ASP A 342 7.15 -24.52 -26.15
CA ASP A 342 8.34 -23.70 -26.44
C ASP A 342 9.12 -23.40 -25.16
N THR A 343 8.45 -22.79 -24.17
CA THR A 343 9.04 -22.45 -22.86
C THR A 343 9.66 -23.66 -22.18
N LEU A 344 8.93 -24.79 -22.13
CA LEU A 344 9.40 -26.01 -21.47
C LEU A 344 10.55 -26.66 -22.23
N THR A 345 10.55 -26.60 -23.57
CA THR A 345 11.65 -27.13 -24.40
C THR A 345 12.89 -26.26 -24.29
N ALA A 346 12.74 -24.93 -24.23
CA ALA A 346 13.84 -24.00 -24.00
C ALA A 346 14.49 -24.17 -22.61
N ASN A 347 13.69 -24.45 -21.57
CA ASN A 347 14.18 -24.57 -20.19
C ASN A 347 14.63 -25.99 -19.79
N LEU A 348 14.12 -27.04 -20.42
CA LEU A 348 14.40 -28.45 -20.07
C LEU A 348 15.10 -29.24 -21.17
N GLY A 349 15.10 -28.75 -22.41
CA GLY A 349 15.45 -29.49 -23.62
C GLY A 349 14.39 -30.55 -23.99
N ASP A 350 14.36 -30.96 -25.27
CA ASP A 350 13.47 -32.02 -25.78
C ASP A 350 13.41 -33.25 -24.86
N GLN A 351 14.58 -33.75 -24.48
CA GLN A 351 14.70 -34.98 -23.70
C GLN A 351 14.29 -34.78 -22.23
N GLY A 352 14.54 -33.61 -21.64
CA GLY A 352 14.10 -33.29 -20.28
C GLY A 352 12.57 -33.17 -20.20
N LEU A 353 11.95 -32.51 -21.18
CA LEU A 353 10.49 -32.45 -21.32
C LEU A 353 9.87 -33.85 -21.48
N ILE A 354 10.45 -34.69 -22.34
CA ILE A 354 10.00 -36.07 -22.56
C ILE A 354 10.06 -36.91 -21.27
N GLU A 355 11.17 -36.87 -20.52
CA GLU A 355 11.28 -37.64 -19.28
C GLU A 355 10.44 -37.05 -18.13
N LEU A 356 10.23 -35.73 -18.09
CA LEU A 356 9.27 -35.09 -17.19
C LEU A 356 7.84 -35.59 -17.44
N ILE A 357 7.39 -35.63 -18.71
CA ILE A 357 6.07 -36.18 -19.09
C ILE A 357 5.95 -37.65 -18.63
N LYS A 358 6.94 -38.50 -18.94
CA LYS A 358 6.95 -39.92 -18.56
C LYS A 358 6.97 -40.15 -17.04
N ARG A 359 7.61 -39.27 -16.29
CA ARG A 359 7.67 -39.31 -14.82
C ARG A 359 6.33 -38.89 -14.23
N ALA A 360 5.80 -37.74 -14.66
CA ALA A 360 4.56 -37.18 -14.15
C ALA A 360 3.33 -38.03 -14.49
N ALA A 361 3.33 -38.73 -15.63
CA ALA A 361 2.28 -39.69 -16.01
C ALA A 361 2.23 -40.96 -15.13
N LYS A 362 3.20 -41.18 -14.23
CA LYS A 362 3.20 -42.30 -13.27
C LYS A 362 2.70 -41.91 -11.88
N ASN A 363 2.42 -40.63 -11.65
CA ASN A 363 1.94 -40.10 -10.37
C ASN A 363 0.53 -39.50 -10.59
N PRO A 364 -0.53 -40.04 -9.96
CA PRO A 364 -1.89 -39.53 -10.12
C PRO A 364 -2.06 -38.03 -9.84
N ALA A 365 -1.25 -37.46 -8.93
CA ALA A 365 -1.29 -36.01 -8.64
C ALA A 365 -0.75 -35.11 -9.78
N THR A 366 -0.12 -35.70 -10.80
CA THR A 366 0.46 -34.98 -11.95
C THR A 366 0.08 -35.57 -13.32
N GLU A 367 -0.71 -36.65 -13.36
CA GLU A 367 -1.08 -37.36 -14.59
C GLU A 367 -1.89 -36.49 -15.57
N GLU A 368 -2.81 -35.67 -15.05
CA GLU A 368 -3.58 -34.71 -15.86
C GLU A 368 -2.66 -33.66 -16.52
N LYS A 369 -1.75 -33.08 -15.73
CA LYS A 369 -0.76 -32.09 -16.20
C LYS A 369 0.18 -32.71 -17.24
N ALA A 370 0.64 -33.94 -17.01
CA ALA A 370 1.43 -34.72 -17.97
C ALA A 370 0.64 -34.99 -19.27
N THR A 371 -0.66 -35.28 -19.16
CA THR A 371 -1.52 -35.57 -20.31
C THR A 371 -1.82 -34.32 -21.15
N TYR A 372 -2.05 -33.17 -20.51
CA TYR A 372 -2.16 -31.88 -21.19
C TYR A 372 -0.88 -31.57 -21.99
N ILE A 373 0.28 -31.62 -21.35
CA ILE A 373 1.58 -31.29 -21.98
C ILE A 373 1.93 -32.30 -23.08
N LYS A 374 1.68 -33.60 -22.86
CA LYS A 374 1.80 -34.64 -23.90
C LYS A 374 0.93 -34.32 -25.11
N ASN A 375 -0.33 -33.94 -24.92
CA ASN A 375 -1.24 -33.64 -26.03
C ASN A 375 -0.82 -32.41 -26.83
N ALA A 376 -0.36 -31.33 -26.17
CA ALA A 376 0.16 -30.15 -26.85
C ALA A 376 1.45 -30.44 -27.63
N LEU A 377 2.37 -31.24 -27.07
CA LEU A 377 3.58 -31.71 -27.75
C LEU A 377 3.24 -32.54 -29.00
N LEU A 378 2.22 -33.41 -28.94
CA LEU A 378 1.74 -34.16 -30.09
C LEU A 378 1.13 -33.24 -31.17
N ASP A 379 0.39 -32.19 -30.78
CA ASP A 379 -0.15 -31.22 -31.73
C ASP A 379 0.94 -30.46 -32.49
N ASP A 380 2.03 -30.08 -31.82
CA ASP A 380 3.19 -29.49 -32.50
C ASP A 380 3.98 -30.50 -33.35
N TRP A 381 4.09 -31.76 -32.92
CA TRP A 381 4.71 -32.80 -33.73
C TRP A 381 3.93 -33.12 -35.02
N VAL A 382 2.59 -33.05 -35.00
CA VAL A 382 1.76 -33.11 -36.21
C VAL A 382 2.06 -31.92 -37.14
N LYS A 383 2.08 -30.69 -36.62
CA LYS A 383 2.39 -29.48 -37.41
C LYS A 383 3.80 -29.52 -38.01
N ALA A 384 4.76 -30.08 -37.26
CA ALA A 384 6.15 -30.29 -37.66
C ALA A 384 6.38 -31.59 -38.46
N ASN A 385 5.30 -32.24 -38.92
CA ASN A 385 5.31 -33.46 -39.74
C ASN A 385 6.26 -34.57 -39.22
N LYS A 386 6.25 -34.83 -37.90
CA LYS A 386 7.05 -35.92 -37.32
C LYS A 386 6.40 -37.27 -37.66
N SER A 387 7.21 -38.25 -38.06
CA SER A 387 6.69 -39.58 -38.37
C SER A 387 6.15 -40.29 -37.12
N PRO A 388 5.12 -41.14 -37.23
CA PRO A 388 4.61 -41.91 -36.08
C PRO A 388 5.71 -42.75 -35.39
N ALA A 389 6.70 -43.24 -36.15
CA ALA A 389 7.87 -43.94 -35.60
C ALA A 389 8.72 -43.06 -34.68
N TYR A 390 8.93 -41.77 -35.02
CA TYR A 390 9.61 -40.81 -34.15
C TYR A 390 8.84 -40.61 -32.83
N VAL A 391 7.53 -40.40 -32.92
CA VAL A 391 6.64 -40.18 -31.76
C VAL A 391 6.67 -41.37 -30.81
N LEU A 392 6.53 -42.58 -31.34
CA LEU A 392 6.58 -43.82 -30.57
C LEU A 392 7.94 -44.04 -29.91
N ASN A 393 9.05 -43.80 -30.63
CA ASN A 393 10.40 -43.95 -30.09
C ASN A 393 10.70 -42.95 -28.96
N LYS A 394 10.12 -41.74 -29.01
CA LYS A 394 10.35 -40.71 -27.98
C LYS A 394 9.47 -40.87 -26.74
N LEU A 395 8.15 -41.04 -26.91
CA LEU A 395 7.20 -40.94 -25.80
C LEU A 395 6.73 -42.28 -25.22
N ALA A 396 6.72 -43.38 -25.98
CA ALA A 396 6.06 -44.61 -25.52
C ALA A 396 6.82 -45.31 -24.39
N THR A 397 6.09 -45.77 -23.37
CA THR A 397 6.66 -46.44 -22.17
C THR A 397 6.37 -47.95 -22.09
N SER A 398 5.40 -48.46 -22.85
CA SER A 398 5.06 -49.90 -22.93
C SER A 398 4.43 -50.24 -24.28
N ASN A 399 4.17 -51.52 -24.59
CA ASN A 399 3.51 -51.91 -25.84
C ASN A 399 2.02 -51.48 -25.89
N ASP A 400 1.32 -51.47 -24.76
CA ASP A 400 -0.04 -50.97 -24.66
C ASP A 400 -0.08 -49.45 -24.87
N ASP A 401 0.90 -48.74 -24.31
CA ASP A 401 1.07 -47.30 -24.48
C ASP A 401 1.42 -46.94 -25.93
N LYS A 402 2.31 -47.70 -26.61
CA LYS A 402 2.53 -47.55 -28.07
C LYS A 402 1.21 -47.60 -28.85
N THR A 403 0.35 -48.56 -28.53
CA THR A 403 -0.93 -48.75 -29.25
C THR A 403 -1.90 -47.59 -29.01
N LYS A 404 -1.98 -47.09 -27.78
CA LYS A 404 -2.80 -45.90 -27.42
C LYS A 404 -2.23 -44.64 -28.07
N LEU A 405 -0.93 -44.39 -27.92
CA LEU A 405 -0.21 -43.22 -28.43
C LEU A 405 -0.27 -43.13 -29.96
N LEU A 406 -0.09 -44.25 -30.68
CA LEU A 406 -0.20 -44.29 -32.14
C LEU A 406 -1.61 -43.87 -32.59
N ARG A 407 -2.66 -44.42 -31.96
CA ARG A 407 -4.06 -44.08 -32.27
C ARG A 407 -4.35 -42.59 -32.04
N THR A 408 -3.90 -42.04 -30.91
CA THR A 408 -4.05 -40.61 -30.60
C THR A 408 -3.29 -39.72 -31.59
N TYR A 409 -2.08 -40.11 -32.00
CA TYR A 409 -1.28 -39.31 -32.93
C TYR A 409 -1.84 -39.35 -34.36
N LEU A 410 -2.24 -40.52 -34.86
CA LEU A 410 -2.87 -40.65 -36.18
C LEU A 410 -4.18 -39.85 -36.24
N GLY A 411 -5.07 -39.97 -35.26
CA GLY A 411 -6.31 -39.18 -35.25
C GLY A 411 -6.09 -37.65 -35.24
N LYS A 412 -4.98 -37.17 -34.65
CA LYS A 412 -4.56 -35.76 -34.75
C LYS A 412 -3.98 -35.42 -36.13
N LEU A 413 -3.25 -36.34 -36.76
CA LEU A 413 -2.71 -36.19 -38.12
C LEU A 413 -3.83 -36.14 -39.17
N ASP A 414 -4.78 -37.06 -39.10
CA ASP A 414 -5.94 -37.15 -40.02
C ASP A 414 -6.87 -35.93 -39.89
N SER A 415 -6.94 -35.34 -38.69
CA SER A 415 -7.67 -34.09 -38.42
C SER A 415 -6.93 -32.84 -38.92
N SER A 416 -5.66 -32.94 -39.31
CA SER A 416 -4.82 -31.81 -39.72
C SER A 416 -5.15 -31.37 -41.15
N PRO A 417 -5.27 -30.06 -41.44
CA PRO A 417 -5.47 -29.57 -42.80
C PRO A 417 -4.29 -29.90 -43.74
N LEU A 418 -3.12 -30.28 -43.20
CA LEU A 418 -1.96 -30.73 -43.98
C LEU A 418 -2.17 -32.07 -44.72
N PHE A 419 -3.14 -32.89 -44.27
CA PHE A 419 -3.38 -34.24 -44.82
C PHE A 419 -4.82 -34.46 -45.31
N LYS A 420 -5.57 -33.38 -45.52
CA LYS A 420 -6.85 -33.44 -46.24
C LYS A 420 -6.62 -33.65 -47.73
N PHE A 421 -6.54 -34.91 -48.15
CA PHE A 421 -6.71 -35.29 -49.54
C PHE A 421 -8.11 -34.87 -50.01
N THR A 422 -8.15 -34.00 -51.03
CA THR A 422 -9.35 -33.53 -51.73
C THR A 422 -9.71 -34.45 -52.89
#